data_AF-A0A814P3N4-F1
#
_entry.id   AF-A0A814P3N4-F1
#
_cell.length_a   1.000
_cell.length_b   1.000
_cell.length_c   1.000
_cell.angle_alpha   90.00
_cell.angle_beta   90.00
_cell.angle_gamma   90.00
#
_symmetry.space_group_name_H-M   'P 1'
#
loop_
_entity.id
_entity.type
_entity.pdbx_description
1 polymer ?
#
loop_
_entity_poly.entity_id
_entity_poly.type
_entity_poly.pdbx_seq_one_letter_code
_entity_poly.pdbx_strand_id
1 'polypeptide(L)'
;MDVKIAALSNDRKNDWNEHLPFVTFDYNASIHSIAGQMSFELMFERSPVDYFDHQDPNISLAQGPERLQKLYKYLANLTDQVKSNVVQHQKIYKLRYDKNRSNPSFKIGQLVLIKLTDTQHKFDIRYEGPF
;
A
#
# COMPACT_ATOMS: atom_id res chain seq x y z
N MET A 1 -2.89 -0.23 -8.42
CA MET A 1 -1.82 -1.08 -8.99
C MET A 1 -2.02 -1.25 -10.49
N ASP A 2 -3.27 -1.29 -10.98
CA ASP A 2 -3.63 -1.54 -12.38
C ASP A 2 -3.09 -0.58 -13.45
N VAL A 3 -2.93 0.72 -13.14
CA VAL A 3 -2.53 1.70 -14.18
C VAL A 3 -1.09 1.47 -14.68
N LYS A 4 -0.18 1.02 -13.80
CA LYS A 4 1.24 0.82 -14.15
C LYS A 4 1.44 -0.41 -15.04
N ILE A 5 0.75 -1.52 -14.74
CA ILE A 5 0.78 -2.72 -15.57
C ILE A 5 0.08 -2.46 -16.91
N ALA A 6 -1.09 -1.82 -16.88
CA ALA A 6 -1.84 -1.51 -18.10
C ALA A 6 -1.10 -0.54 -19.04
N ALA A 7 -0.25 0.33 -18.51
CA ALA A 7 0.59 1.23 -19.31
C ALA A 7 1.78 0.52 -19.98
N LEU A 8 2.24 -0.60 -19.44
CA LEU A 8 3.37 -1.37 -19.96
C LEU A 8 2.95 -2.57 -20.81
N SER A 9 1.71 -3.05 -20.65
CA SER A 9 1.13 -4.04 -21.57
C SER A 9 0.94 -3.45 -22.96
N ASN A 10 1.52 -4.12 -23.96
CA ASN A 10 1.35 -3.75 -25.37
C ASN A 10 -0.11 -3.99 -25.84
N ASP A 11 -0.41 -3.66 -27.10
CA ASP A 11 -1.71 -3.94 -27.76
C ASP A 11 -2.20 -5.39 -27.56
N ARG A 12 -1.26 -6.32 -27.40
CA ARG A 12 -1.49 -7.71 -27.02
C ARG A 12 -1.36 -7.81 -25.50
N LYS A 13 -2.46 -7.58 -24.77
CA LYS A 13 -2.59 -7.57 -23.29
C LYS A 13 -2.24 -8.91 -22.57
N ASN A 14 -1.35 -9.72 -23.13
CA ASN A 14 -1.02 -11.07 -22.69
C ASN A 14 0.43 -11.21 -22.19
N ASP A 15 1.25 -10.16 -22.28
CA ASP A 15 2.67 -10.12 -21.88
C ASP A 15 2.89 -9.55 -20.47
N TRP A 16 1.83 -9.39 -19.67
CA TRP A 16 1.89 -8.75 -18.35
C TRP A 16 2.87 -9.41 -17.37
N ASN A 17 3.11 -10.71 -17.54
CA ASN A 17 4.05 -11.48 -16.72
C ASN A 17 5.51 -11.06 -16.97
N GLU A 18 5.85 -10.65 -18.20
CA GLU A 18 7.19 -10.16 -18.56
C GLU A 18 7.47 -8.78 -17.93
N HIS A 19 6.42 -7.97 -17.76
CA HIS A 19 6.50 -6.63 -17.17
C HIS A 19 6.45 -6.63 -15.63
N LEU A 20 6.08 -7.76 -15.00
CA LEU A 20 5.88 -7.86 -13.56
C LEU A 20 7.12 -7.47 -12.72
N PRO A 21 8.35 -7.88 -13.07
CA PRO A 21 9.55 -7.47 -12.32
C PRO A 21 9.77 -5.96 -12.34
N PHE A 22 9.60 -5.33 -13.50
CA PHE A 22 9.76 -3.88 -13.68
C PHE A 22 8.72 -3.11 -12.88
N VAL A 23 7.44 -3.50 -12.97
CA VAL A 23 6.36 -2.88 -12.20
C VAL A 23 6.57 -3.03 -10.71
N THR A 24 7.04 -4.20 -10.26
CA THR A 24 7.31 -4.46 -8.84
C THR A 24 8.44 -3.56 -8.32
N PHE A 25 9.52 -3.43 -9.10
CA PHE A 25 10.60 -2.52 -8.77
C PHE A 25 10.12 -1.07 -8.71
N ASP A 26 9.45 -0.58 -9.76
CA ASP A 26 8.94 0.78 -9.84
C ASP A 26 7.92 1.07 -8.73
N TYR A 27 7.06 0.12 -8.36
CA TYR A 27 6.18 0.25 -7.21
C TYR A 27 6.96 0.40 -5.90
N ASN A 28 7.97 -0.44 -5.67
CA ASN A 28 8.76 -0.42 -4.44
C ASN A 28 9.69 0.80 -4.34
N ALA A 29 10.17 1.31 -5.48
CA ALA A 29 11.00 2.50 -5.60
C ALA A 29 10.21 3.81 -5.73
N SER A 30 8.88 3.76 -5.83
CA SER A 30 8.02 4.94 -5.81
C SER A 30 7.70 5.36 -4.38
N ILE A 31 7.56 6.67 -4.15
CA ILE A 31 7.07 7.21 -2.88
C ILE A 31 5.63 6.76 -2.66
N HIS A 32 5.38 6.00 -1.60
CA HIS A 32 4.05 5.51 -1.27
C HIS A 32 3.22 6.62 -0.61
N SER A 33 2.04 6.92 -1.14
CA SER A 33 1.22 8.09 -0.75
C SER A 33 0.85 8.15 0.73
N ILE A 34 0.70 7.01 1.41
CA ILE A 34 0.39 6.95 2.84
C ILE A 34 1.67 7.05 3.68
N ALA A 35 2.75 6.39 3.26
CA ALA A 35 3.96 6.32 4.06
C ALA A 35 4.80 7.60 3.90
N GLY A 36 4.68 8.28 2.75
CA GLY A 36 5.54 9.39 2.35
C GLY A 36 6.97 8.96 2.01
N GLN A 37 7.23 7.66 1.93
CA GLN A 37 8.55 7.05 1.71
C GLN A 37 8.44 5.90 0.70
N MET A 38 9.57 5.50 0.12
CA MET A 38 9.64 4.32 -0.75
C MET A 38 9.50 3.04 0.06
N SER A 39 8.69 2.07 -0.40
CA SER A 39 8.54 0.78 0.28
C SER A 39 9.87 0.00 0.35
N PHE A 40 10.70 0.14 -0.68
CA PHE A 40 12.04 -0.47 -0.71
C PHE A 40 12.93 0.06 0.41
N GLU A 41 12.97 1.38 0.60
CA GLU A 41 13.79 2.01 1.65
C GLU A 41 13.32 1.61 3.06
N LEU A 42 12.01 1.47 3.26
CA LEU A 42 11.45 1.02 4.54
C LEU A 42 11.86 -0.42 4.88
N MET A 43 12.04 -1.27 3.88
CA MET A 43 12.34 -2.68 4.08
C MET A 43 13.85 -2.96 4.16
N PHE A 44 14.64 -2.25 3.35
CA PHE A 44 16.06 -2.53 3.17
C PHE A 44 16.99 -1.45 3.74
N GLU A 45 16.44 -0.37 4.30
CA GLU A 45 17.18 0.73 4.94
C GLU A 45 18.22 1.40 4.02
N ARG A 46 18.01 1.26 2.70
CA ARG A 46 18.84 1.82 1.64
C ARG A 46 17.98 2.20 0.46
N SER A 47 18.43 3.18 -0.31
CA SER A 47 17.77 3.54 -1.56
C SER A 47 17.89 2.42 -2.60
N PRO A 48 16.86 2.22 -3.44
CA PRO A 48 16.98 1.36 -4.61
C PRO A 48 18.10 1.90 -5.51
N VAL A 49 18.81 0.99 -6.18
CA VAL A 49 19.89 1.35 -7.11
C VAL A 49 19.38 1.08 -8.51
N ASP A 50 19.25 2.12 -9.32
CA ASP A 50 18.99 1.99 -10.75
C ASP A 50 20.30 1.83 -11.53
N TYR A 51 20.22 1.33 -12.76
CA TYR A 51 21.36 1.22 -13.68
C TYR A 51 22.04 2.57 -13.93
N PHE A 52 21.31 3.68 -13.78
CA PHE A 52 21.85 5.04 -13.92
C PHE A 52 22.46 5.59 -12.62
N ASP A 53 22.25 4.93 -11.48
CA ASP A 53 22.75 5.38 -10.16
C ASP A 53 24.17 4.87 -9.85
N HIS A 54 24.81 4.14 -10.76
CA HIS A 54 26.19 3.70 -10.60
C HIS A 54 27.14 4.91 -10.50
N GLN A 55 27.50 5.26 -9.27
CA GLN A 55 28.55 6.23 -9.02
C GLN A 55 29.91 5.64 -9.42
N ASP A 56 30.77 6.50 -9.97
CA ASP A 56 32.14 6.17 -10.35
C ASP A 56 32.86 5.49 -9.17
N PRO A 57 33.47 4.30 -9.37
CA PRO A 57 34.15 3.55 -8.30
C PRO A 57 35.28 4.32 -7.62
N ASN A 58 35.72 5.45 -8.18
CA ASN A 58 36.72 6.35 -7.59
C ASN A 58 36.16 7.29 -6.51
N ILE A 59 34.83 7.38 -6.34
CA ILE A 59 34.19 8.18 -5.29
C ILE A 59 34.13 7.34 -4.01
N SER A 60 35.25 7.28 -3.30
CA SER A 60 35.31 6.66 -1.98
C SER A 60 34.49 7.49 -0.99
N LEU A 61 33.26 7.04 -0.71
CA LEU A 61 32.47 7.56 0.39
C LEU A 61 33.15 7.17 1.70
N ALA A 62 33.76 8.15 2.37
CA ALA A 62 34.47 7.96 3.64
C ALA A 62 33.65 7.08 4.62
N GLN A 63 34.18 5.90 4.92
CA GLN A 63 33.59 4.94 5.85
C GLN A 63 34.05 5.27 7.27
N GLY A 64 33.29 6.13 7.96
CA GLY A 64 33.56 6.52 9.34
C GLY A 64 32.39 6.17 10.29
N PRO A 65 32.67 5.97 11.59
CA PRO A 65 31.64 5.67 12.60
C PRO A 65 30.57 6.78 12.72
N GLU A 66 30.92 8.03 12.42
CA GLU A 66 29.99 9.17 12.39
C GLU A 66 28.89 9.01 11.32
N ARG A 67 29.21 8.40 10.17
CA ARG A 67 28.24 8.13 9.09
C ARG A 67 27.19 7.14 9.55
N LEU A 68 27.59 6.07 10.22
CA LEU A 68 26.67 5.05 10.75
C LEU A 68 25.73 5.66 11.78
N GLN A 69 26.23 6.51 12.69
CA GLN A 69 25.38 7.20 13.66
C GLN A 69 24.35 8.12 12.99
N LYS A 70 24.75 8.85 11.94
CA LYS A 70 23.82 9.69 11.15
C LYS A 70 22.77 8.84 10.44
N LEU A 71 23.16 7.69 9.88
CA LEU A 71 22.24 6.75 9.23
C LEU A 71 21.21 6.21 10.22
N TYR A 72 21.63 5.71 11.38
CA TYR A 72 20.69 5.21 12.39
C TYR A 72 19.71 6.28 12.88
N LYS A 73 20.19 7.52 13.09
CA LYS A 73 19.33 8.65 13.45
C LYS A 73 18.31 8.97 12.35
N TYR A 74 18.74 8.93 11.09
CA TYR A 74 17.86 9.13 9.94
C TYR A 74 16.79 8.04 9.87
N LEU A 75 17.18 6.77 9.96
CA LEU A 75 16.26 5.63 9.91
C LEU A 75 15.24 5.68 11.07
N ALA A 76 15.68 5.99 12.28
CA ALA A 76 14.78 6.15 13.43
C ALA A 76 13.71 7.22 13.16
N ASN A 77 14.13 8.41 12.74
CA ASN A 77 13.21 9.51 12.38
C ASN A 77 12.26 9.11 11.25
N LEU A 78 12.77 8.43 10.22
CA LEU A 78 11.99 7.96 9.09
C LEU A 78 10.89 6.98 9.54
N THR A 79 11.22 6.01 10.40
CA THR A 79 10.23 5.05 10.92
C THR A 79 9.15 5.73 11.77
N ASP A 80 9.51 6.75 12.56
CA ASP A 80 8.55 7.49 13.38
C ASP A 80 7.58 8.31 12.54
N GLN A 81 8.08 8.97 11.48
CA GLN A 81 7.24 9.69 10.52
C GLN A 81 6.24 8.76 9.84
N VAL A 82 6.70 7.61 9.37
CA VAL A 82 5.85 6.62 8.67
C VAL A 82 4.75 6.10 9.59
N LYS A 83 5.08 5.77 10.85
CA LYS A 83 4.10 5.33 11.85
C LYS A 83 3.02 6.40 12.07
N SER A 84 3.43 7.66 12.23
CA SER A 84 2.50 8.78 12.42
C SER A 84 1.56 8.92 11.21
N ASN A 85 2.13 8.93 9.99
CA ASN A 85 1.36 9.09 8.76
C ASN A 85 0.35 7.95 8.58
N VAL A 86 0.77 6.69 8.78
CA VAL A 86 -0.12 5.52 8.67
C VAL A 86 -1.30 5.64 9.65
N VAL A 87 -1.05 5.99 10.91
CA VAL A 87 -2.10 6.15 11.92
C VAL A 87 -3.07 7.28 11.54
N GLN A 88 -2.56 8.40 11.04
CA GLN A 88 -3.38 9.52 10.59
C GLN A 88 -4.27 9.13 9.40
N HIS A 89 -3.69 8.50 8.38
CA HIS A 89 -4.43 8.07 7.19
C HIS A 89 -5.46 6.97 7.50
N GLN A 90 -5.16 6.04 8.42
CA GLN A 90 -6.13 5.05 8.89
C GLN A 90 -7.38 5.72 9.49
N LYS A 91 -7.19 6.76 10.32
CA LYS A 91 -8.32 7.53 10.88
C LYS A 91 -9.14 8.20 9.78
N ILE A 92 -8.48 8.84 8.81
CA ILE A 92 -9.15 9.50 7.69
C ILE A 92 -9.94 8.48 6.85
N TYR A 93 -9.36 7.32 6.56
CA TYR A 93 -10.03 6.28 5.78
C TYR A 93 -11.24 5.72 6.51
N LYS A 94 -11.13 5.49 7.82
CA LYS A 94 -12.28 5.10 8.64
C LYS A 94 -13.39 6.16 8.59
N LEU A 95 -13.06 7.43 8.79
CA LEU A 95 -14.03 8.52 8.71
C LEU A 95 -14.71 8.59 7.34
N ARG A 96 -13.97 8.41 6.25
CA ARG A 96 -14.51 8.40 4.88
C ARG A 96 -15.43 7.20 4.64
N TYR A 97 -15.03 6.02 5.11
CA TYR A 97 -15.81 4.80 4.99
C TYR A 97 -17.11 4.90 5.81
N ASP A 98 -17.03 5.42 7.03
CA ASP A 98 -18.18 5.54 7.94
C ASP A 98 -19.13 6.69 7.54
N LYS A 99 -18.68 7.69 6.77
CA LYS A 99 -19.47 8.90 6.40
C LYS A 99 -20.86 8.59 5.83
N ASN A 100 -20.98 7.56 5.00
CA ASN A 100 -22.24 7.18 4.35
C ASN A 100 -22.75 5.81 4.81
N ARG A 101 -22.18 5.26 5.88
CA ARG A 101 -22.54 3.92 6.37
C ARG A 101 -23.64 4.04 7.41
N SER A 102 -24.77 3.37 7.16
CA SER A 102 -25.78 3.18 8.20
C SER A 102 -25.17 2.32 9.32
N ASN A 103 -25.21 2.83 10.56
CA ASN A 103 -24.82 2.08 11.75
C ASN A 103 -26.08 1.76 12.58
N PRO A 104 -26.93 0.81 12.13
CA PRO A 104 -28.16 0.48 12.83
C PRO A 104 -27.85 -0.14 14.19
N SER A 105 -28.52 0.33 15.23
CA SER A 105 -28.52 -0.31 16.55
C SER A 105 -29.70 -1.27 16.65
N PHE A 106 -29.44 -2.49 17.15
CA PHE A 106 -30.44 -3.53 17.31
C PHE A 106 -30.69 -3.82 18.79
N LYS A 107 -31.94 -4.06 19.16
CA LYS A 107 -32.32 -4.51 20.50
C LYS A 107 -32.36 -6.04 20.56
N ILE A 108 -32.12 -6.60 21.75
CA ILE A 108 -32.28 -8.03 21.99
C ILE A 108 -33.74 -8.41 21.71
N GLY A 109 -33.96 -9.43 20.87
CA GLY A 109 -35.28 -9.87 20.41
C GLY A 109 -35.85 -9.10 19.22
N GLN A 110 -35.11 -8.14 18.65
CA GLN A 110 -35.52 -7.46 17.42
C GLN A 110 -35.28 -8.36 16.21
N LEU A 111 -36.32 -8.54 15.41
CA LEU A 111 -36.23 -9.30 14.17
C LEU A 111 -35.35 -8.61 13.12
N VAL A 112 -34.41 -9.35 12.55
CA VAL A 112 -33.49 -8.84 11.52
C VAL A 112 -33.40 -9.77 10.31
N LEU A 113 -33.04 -9.20 9.17
CA LEU A 113 -32.74 -9.93 7.94
C LEU A 113 -31.23 -9.95 7.70
N ILE A 114 -30.69 -11.11 7.34
CA ILE A 114 -29.27 -11.28 7.05
C ILE A 114 -29.07 -11.25 5.54
N LYS A 115 -28.10 -10.46 5.06
CA LYS A 115 -27.77 -10.41 3.64
C LYS A 115 -27.00 -11.65 3.23
N LEU A 116 -27.51 -12.38 2.25
CA LEU A 116 -26.85 -13.54 1.65
C LEU A 116 -25.63 -13.07 0.84
N THR A 117 -24.47 -13.70 1.06
CA THR A 117 -23.20 -13.38 0.39
C THR A 117 -22.97 -14.20 -0.88
N ASP A 118 -23.68 -15.30 -1.04
CA ASP A 118 -23.55 -16.16 -2.21
C ASP A 118 -24.23 -15.51 -3.42
N THR A 119 -23.50 -15.50 -4.53
CA THR A 119 -23.98 -15.00 -5.82
C THR A 119 -24.97 -15.99 -6.41
N GLN A 120 -26.20 -15.90 -5.95
CA GLN A 120 -27.33 -16.48 -6.65
C GLN A 120 -27.80 -15.47 -7.73
N HIS A 121 -28.50 -15.96 -8.75
CA HIS A 121 -28.86 -15.26 -9.99
C HIS A 121 -29.44 -13.86 -9.75
N LYS A 122 -29.48 -13.02 -10.79
CA LYS A 122 -29.88 -11.60 -10.70
C LYS A 122 -31.18 -11.35 -9.91
N PHE A 123 -32.09 -12.33 -9.91
CA PHE A 123 -33.42 -12.27 -9.29
C PHE A 123 -33.57 -13.11 -8.01
N ASP A 124 -32.49 -13.73 -7.53
CA ASP A 124 -32.58 -14.54 -6.34
C ASP A 124 -32.70 -13.67 -5.09
N ILE A 125 -33.32 -14.25 -4.05
CA ILE A 125 -33.55 -13.59 -2.78
C ILE A 125 -32.19 -13.21 -2.18
N ARG A 126 -32.05 -11.95 -1.77
CA ARG A 126 -30.78 -11.39 -1.25
C ARG A 126 -30.68 -11.39 0.27
N TYR A 127 -31.79 -11.68 0.95
CA TYR A 127 -31.90 -11.59 2.39
C TYR A 127 -32.68 -12.76 2.94
N GLU A 128 -32.20 -13.37 4.02
CA GLU A 128 -32.86 -14.46 4.73
C GLU A 128 -33.33 -14.04 6.12
N GLY A 129 -34.33 -14.77 6.66
CA GLY A 129 -34.98 -14.49 7.95
C GLY A 129 -36.50 -14.21 7.81
N PRO A 130 -37.11 -13.48 8.76
CA PRO A 130 -36.48 -12.82 9.91
C PRO A 130 -36.04 -13.79 11.02
N PHE A 131 -34.93 -13.45 11.68
CA PHE A 131 -34.43 -14.10 12.89
C PHE A 131 -34.53 -13.17 14.09
#